data_AF-A0A0F3RSJ1-F1
#
_entry.id   AF-A0A0F3RSJ1-F1
#
_cell.length_a   1.000
_cell.length_b   1.000
_cell.length_c   1.000
_cell.angle_alpha   90.00
_cell.angle_beta   90.00
_cell.angle_gamma   90.00
#
_symmetry.space_group_name_H-M   'P 1'
#
loop_
_entity.id
_entity.type
_entity.pdbx_description
1 polymer ?
#
loop_
_entity_poly.entity_id
_entity_poly.type
_entity_poly.pdbx_seq_one_letter_code
_entity_poly.pdbx_strand_id
1 'polypeptide(L)'
;MVVALLVTGVGLTVSTAAADQYLARRATSVKVLWRRPLKQQHPYRLRRDDRYSRHLRVRYARQRHWQDRVWLADAHQKVYDRYSHKTAIYDHLRDRQGKSGGWVWRGYLVPAPANR
;
A
#
# COMPACT_ATOMS: atom_id res chain seq x y z
N MET A 1 7.63 -50.10 -6.50
CA MET A 1 8.51 -49.25 -7.35
C MET A 1 7.62 -48.44 -8.27
N VAL A 2 7.52 -47.13 -8.05
CA VAL A 2 7.20 -46.18 -9.12
C VAL A 2 8.12 -44.99 -8.88
N VAL A 3 9.09 -44.86 -9.77
CA VAL A 3 9.96 -43.70 -9.90
C VAL A 3 9.15 -42.64 -10.66
N ALA A 4 8.99 -41.46 -10.09
CA ALA A 4 8.56 -40.28 -10.83
C ALA A 4 9.72 -39.28 -10.83
N LEU A 5 10.27 -39.11 -12.03
CA LEU A 5 11.42 -38.30 -12.37
C LEU A 5 11.07 -36.80 -12.41
N LEU A 6 12.07 -35.98 -12.10
CA LEU A 6 12.15 -34.52 -12.11
C LEU A 6 11.38 -33.77 -13.22
N VAL A 7 10.87 -32.57 -12.87
CA VAL A 7 10.99 -31.37 -13.73
C VAL A 7 11.35 -30.14 -12.87
N THR A 8 12.45 -29.52 -13.26
CA THR A 8 13.05 -28.26 -12.81
C THR A 8 12.12 -27.05 -12.95
N GLY A 9 12.05 -26.26 -11.88
CA GLY A 9 11.61 -24.88 -11.91
C GLY A 9 11.89 -24.24 -10.56
N VAL A 10 12.94 -23.42 -10.46
CA VAL A 10 13.20 -22.57 -9.29
C VAL A 10 12.17 -21.43 -9.29
N GLY A 11 10.90 -21.78 -9.08
CA GLY A 11 9.92 -20.84 -8.58
C GLY A 11 10.20 -20.70 -7.09
N LEU A 12 10.60 -19.50 -6.65
CA LEU A 12 10.58 -19.14 -5.24
C LEU A 12 9.13 -19.20 -4.76
N THR A 13 8.65 -20.40 -4.44
CA THR A 13 7.43 -20.62 -3.69
C THR A 13 7.72 -20.15 -2.28
N VAL A 14 7.48 -18.86 -2.04
CA VAL A 14 7.47 -18.32 -0.69
C VAL A 14 6.47 -19.19 0.06
N SER A 15 6.96 -20.01 1.00
CA SER A 15 6.09 -20.93 1.72
C SER A 15 4.96 -20.12 2.34
N THR A 16 3.74 -20.65 2.30
CA THR A 16 2.56 -20.00 2.91
C THR A 16 2.85 -19.58 4.34
N ALA A 17 3.60 -20.41 5.09
CA ALA A 17 4.12 -20.09 6.41
C ALA A 17 5.05 -18.86 6.46
N ALA A 18 5.95 -18.66 5.51
CA ALA A 18 6.80 -17.47 5.44
C ALA A 18 6.00 -16.21 5.07
N ALA A 19 5.01 -16.34 4.18
CA ALA A 19 4.08 -15.26 3.86
C ALA A 19 3.20 -14.89 5.08
N ASP A 20 2.70 -15.87 5.82
CA ASP A 20 1.88 -15.68 7.02
C ASP A 20 2.69 -15.06 8.17
N GLN A 21 3.92 -15.52 8.40
CA GLN A 21 4.83 -14.90 9.38
C GLN A 21 5.20 -13.46 9.00
N TYR A 22 5.44 -13.20 7.71
CA TYR A 22 5.67 -11.88 7.16
C TYR A 22 4.47 -10.96 7.39
N LEU A 23 3.24 -11.45 7.17
CA LEU A 23 2.01 -10.71 7.40
C LEU A 23 1.78 -10.44 8.90
N ALA A 24 1.97 -11.45 9.76
CA ALA A 24 1.77 -11.34 11.21
C ALA A 24 2.74 -10.35 11.88
N ARG A 25 4.05 -10.45 11.58
CA ARG A 25 5.08 -9.51 12.08
C ARG A 25 4.84 -8.06 11.63
N ARG A 26 4.18 -7.86 10.48
CA ARG A 26 3.87 -6.53 9.94
C ARG A 26 2.57 -5.97 10.47
N ALA A 27 1.55 -6.80 10.64
CA ALA A 27 0.30 -6.43 11.30
C ALA A 27 0.54 -5.96 12.75
N THR A 28 1.56 -6.48 13.43
CA THR A 28 1.94 -6.04 14.79
C THR A 28 2.80 -4.77 14.81
N SER A 29 3.49 -4.42 13.72
CA SER A 29 4.45 -3.30 13.67
C SER A 29 3.82 -1.90 13.68
N VAL A 30 2.56 -1.79 13.24
CA VAL A 30 1.81 -0.54 13.22
C VAL A 30 0.47 -0.73 13.93
N LYS A 31 0.03 0.27 14.70
CA LYS A 31 -1.30 0.32 15.29
C LYS A 31 -2.13 1.35 14.52
N VAL A 32 -3.24 0.93 13.93
CA VAL A 32 -4.22 1.88 13.38
C VAL A 32 -4.87 2.60 14.55
N LEU A 33 -4.67 3.92 14.62
CA LEU A 33 -5.28 4.76 15.65
C LEU A 33 -6.69 5.17 15.23
N TRP A 34 -6.87 5.49 13.95
CA TRP A 34 -8.18 5.67 13.34
C TRP A 34 -8.11 5.44 11.84
N ARG A 35 -9.27 5.13 11.26
CA ARG A 35 -9.53 5.14 9.83
C ARG A 35 -10.87 5.80 9.60
N ARG A 36 -10.96 6.70 8.63
CA ARG A 36 -12.20 7.38 8.27
C ARG A 36 -12.31 7.51 6.75
N PRO A 37 -13.50 7.30 6.18
CA PRO A 37 -13.75 7.67 4.80
C PRO A 37 -13.69 9.20 4.64
N LEU A 38 -13.34 9.67 3.45
CA LEU A 38 -13.48 11.06 3.06
C LEU A 38 -14.92 11.31 2.63
N LYS A 39 -15.50 12.45 3.05
CA LYS A 39 -16.86 12.85 2.65
C LYS A 39 -16.96 13.16 1.15
N GLN A 40 -15.86 13.64 0.56
CA GLN A 40 -15.74 13.97 -0.84
C GLN A 40 -14.40 13.43 -1.35
N GLN A 41 -14.37 12.93 -2.58
CA GLN A 41 -13.14 12.46 -3.20
C GLN A 41 -12.26 13.65 -3.58
N HIS A 42 -10.98 13.60 -3.22
CA HIS A 42 -10.04 14.66 -3.52
C HIS A 42 -8.99 14.20 -4.54
N PRO A 43 -8.80 14.94 -5.66
CA PRO A 43 -7.82 14.62 -6.66
C PRO A 43 -6.40 14.97 -6.19
N TYR A 44 -5.48 14.02 -6.30
CA TYR A 44 -4.07 14.18 -5.95
C TYR A 44 -3.14 13.65 -7.05
N ARG A 45 -1.97 14.25 -7.16
CA ARG A 45 -0.77 13.67 -7.79
C ARG A 45 0.20 13.23 -6.70
N LEU A 46 1.06 12.27 -7.01
CA LEU A 46 2.12 11.83 -6.11
C LEU A 46 3.43 12.53 -6.45
N ARG A 47 4.14 13.02 -5.44
CA ARG A 47 5.53 13.53 -5.57
C ARG A 47 6.56 12.40 -5.66
N ARG A 48 6.20 11.21 -5.19
CA ARG A 48 7.06 10.02 -5.13
C ARG A 48 6.22 8.78 -5.36
N ASP A 49 6.74 7.84 -6.15
CA ASP A 49 6.10 6.55 -6.48
C ASP A 49 6.14 5.51 -5.34
N ASP A 50 6.00 5.96 -4.10
CA ASP A 50 6.13 5.12 -2.92
C ASP A 50 4.75 4.75 -2.38
N ARG A 51 4.32 3.52 -2.70
CA ARG A 51 3.10 2.93 -2.14
C ARG A 51 3.42 2.08 -0.93
N TYR A 52 2.61 2.20 0.10
CA TYR A 52 2.74 1.42 1.31
C TYR A 52 1.68 0.33 1.33
N SER A 53 2.05 -0.85 1.84
CA SER A 53 1.10 -1.95 2.01
C SER A 53 -0.03 -1.57 2.97
N ARG A 54 -1.10 -2.37 3.03
CA ARG A 54 -2.17 -2.23 4.04
C ARG A 54 -1.64 -2.19 5.49
N HIS A 55 -0.44 -2.74 5.72
CA HIS A 55 0.28 -2.78 7.00
C HIS A 55 1.40 -1.73 7.12
N LEU A 56 1.43 -0.77 6.19
CA LEU A 56 2.07 0.55 6.21
C LEU A 56 3.56 0.76 6.53
N ARG A 57 4.38 -0.26 6.77
CA ARG A 57 5.82 -0.04 7.04
C ARG A 57 6.76 -0.27 5.87
N VAL A 58 6.28 -0.93 4.82
CA VAL A 58 7.12 -1.36 3.71
C VAL A 58 6.52 -0.90 2.40
N ARG A 59 7.38 -0.26 1.61
CA ARG A 59 7.09 0.10 0.23
C ARG A 59 6.81 -1.17 -0.55
N TYR A 60 5.56 -1.35 -0.96
CA TYR A 60 5.09 -2.60 -1.56
C TYR A 60 5.47 -2.70 -3.05
N ALA A 61 5.79 -1.58 -3.68
CA ALA A 61 6.46 -1.50 -4.98
C ALA A 61 6.94 -0.06 -5.24
N ARG A 62 7.99 0.10 -6.06
CA ARG A 62 8.14 1.30 -6.90
C ARG A 62 7.29 1.01 -8.14
N GLN A 63 6.08 1.53 -8.23
CA GLN A 63 5.39 1.45 -9.52
C GLN A 63 5.78 2.68 -10.32
N ARG A 64 6.50 2.48 -11.43
CA ARG A 64 6.65 3.53 -12.44
C ARG A 64 5.24 4.00 -12.84
N HIS A 65 5.07 5.30 -13.01
CA HIS A 65 3.87 5.96 -13.58
C HIS A 65 2.72 6.33 -12.62
N TRP A 66 2.86 6.27 -11.29
CA TRP A 66 1.82 6.82 -10.40
C TRP A 66 1.84 8.34 -10.35
N GLN A 67 2.99 8.97 -10.59
CA GLN A 67 3.14 10.42 -10.70
C GLN A 67 2.46 10.99 -11.96
N ASP A 68 2.31 10.19 -13.02
CA ASP A 68 1.83 10.62 -14.33
C ASP A 68 0.29 10.76 -14.39
N ARG A 69 -0.41 10.44 -13.30
CA ARG A 69 -1.88 10.36 -13.26
C ARG A 69 -2.46 11.03 -12.02
N VAL A 70 -3.74 11.42 -12.14
CA VAL A 70 -4.53 11.92 -11.02
C VAL A 70 -5.23 10.76 -10.32
N TRP A 71 -5.08 10.71 -9.00
CA TRP A 71 -5.67 9.74 -8.11
C TRP A 71 -6.76 10.39 -7.27
N LEU A 72 -7.78 9.64 -6.90
CA LEU A 72 -8.85 10.09 -6.02
C LEU A 72 -8.63 9.54 -4.63
N ALA A 73 -8.47 10.41 -3.63
CA ALA A 73 -8.45 10.01 -2.24
C ALA A 73 -9.87 9.78 -1.73
N ASP A 74 -10.15 8.60 -1.17
CA ASP A 74 -11.48 8.22 -0.66
C ASP A 74 -11.49 7.87 0.83
N ALA A 75 -10.33 7.67 1.45
CA ALA A 75 -10.21 7.49 2.90
C ALA A 75 -8.87 8.01 3.43
N HIS A 76 -8.83 8.24 4.74
CA HIS A 76 -7.60 8.49 5.48
C HIS A 76 -7.46 7.56 6.68
N GLN A 77 -6.23 7.20 7.03
CA GLN A 77 -5.92 6.51 8.28
C GLN A 77 -4.70 7.11 8.98
N LYS A 78 -4.78 7.22 10.30
CA LYS A 78 -3.64 7.53 11.16
C LYS A 78 -3.14 6.25 11.75
N VAL A 79 -1.84 6.03 11.61
CA VAL A 79 -1.16 4.90 12.22
C VAL A 79 -0.08 5.36 13.16
N TYR A 80 0.14 4.56 14.19
CA TYR A 80 1.26 4.64 15.10
C TYR A 80 2.25 3.52 14.75
N ASP A 81 3.46 3.89 14.38
CA ASP A 81 4.56 2.95 14.18
C ASP A 81 5.16 2.61 15.54
N ARG A 82 5.12 1.33 15.92
CA ARG A 82 5.58 0.90 17.25
C ARG A 82 7.10 0.89 17.40
N TYR A 83 7.85 0.91 16.30
CA TYR A 83 9.31 0.84 16.33
C TYR A 83 9.93 2.24 16.43
N SER A 84 9.43 3.18 15.63
CA SER A 84 9.88 4.58 15.65
C SER A 84 9.12 5.44 16.64
N HIS A 85 8.05 4.92 17.26
CA HIS A 85 7.12 5.65 18.14
C HIS A 85 6.49 6.89 17.49
N LYS A 86 6.45 6.94 16.16
CA LYS A 86 5.91 8.08 15.40
C LYS A 86 4.51 7.77 14.90
N THR A 87 3.74 8.83 14.66
CA THR A 87 2.47 8.72 13.94
C THR A 87 2.58 9.29 12.54
N ALA A 88 1.84 8.70 11.61
CA ALA A 88 1.76 9.17 10.24
C ALA A 88 0.34 9.00 9.71
N ILE A 89 -0.05 9.90 8.81
CA ILE A 89 -1.34 9.86 8.13
C ILE A 89 -1.11 9.37 6.71
N TYR A 90 -1.94 8.42 6.31
CA TYR A 90 -1.95 7.86 4.96
C TYR A 90 -3.33 8.04 4.37
N ASP A 91 -3.39 8.45 3.12
CA ASP A 91 -4.63 8.50 2.35
C ASP A 91 -4.70 7.26 1.46
N HIS A 92 -5.90 6.71 1.33
CA HIS A 92 -6.19 5.66 0.37
C HIS A 92 -6.52 6.34 -0.95
N LEU A 93 -5.76 5.98 -1.98
CA LEU A 93 -5.92 6.47 -3.33
C LEU A 93 -6.55 5.39 -4.20
N ARG A 94 -7.42 5.79 -5.11
CA ARG A 94 -7.99 4.93 -6.15
C ARG A 94 -7.95 5.63 -7.50
N ASP A 95 -7.82 4.85 -8.56
CA ASP A 95 -8.06 5.39 -9.90
C ASP A 95 -9.54 5.78 -10.07
N ARG A 96 -9.85 6.55 -11.13
CA ARG A 96 -11.23 6.97 -11.44
C ARG A 96 -12.21 5.80 -11.61
N GLN A 97 -11.70 4.61 -11.92
CA GLN A 97 -12.49 3.41 -12.21
C GLN A 97 -12.62 2.51 -10.97
N GLY A 98 -11.99 2.87 -9.84
CA GLY A 98 -11.93 2.10 -8.61
C GLY A 98 -11.15 0.78 -8.71
N LYS A 99 -10.45 0.50 -9.82
CA LYS A 99 -9.82 -0.81 -10.12
C LYS A 99 -8.46 -0.96 -9.47
N SER A 100 -7.70 0.13 -9.41
CA SER A 100 -6.37 0.19 -8.81
C SER A 100 -6.38 1.14 -7.63
N GLY A 101 -5.65 0.80 -6.57
CA GLY A 101 -5.55 1.68 -5.40
C GLY A 101 -4.50 1.25 -4.40
N GLY A 102 -4.31 2.06 -3.37
CA GLY A 102 -3.36 1.78 -2.31
C GLY A 102 -3.24 2.90 -1.29
N TRP A 103 -2.61 2.59 -0.17
CA TRP A 103 -2.31 3.58 0.87
C TRP A 103 -1.01 4.31 0.56
N VAL A 104 -1.07 5.63 0.56
CA VAL A 104 0.05 6.52 0.29
C VAL A 104 0.21 7.47 1.46
N TRP A 105 1.45 7.70 1.88
CA TRP A 105 1.73 8.66 2.94
C TRP A 105 1.29 10.04 2.50
N ARG A 106 0.53 10.75 3.35
CA ARG A 106 -0.06 12.04 3.01
C ARG A 106 0.98 13.08 2.57
N GLY A 107 2.19 13.05 3.13
CA GLY A 107 3.26 13.97 2.75
C GLY A 107 3.82 13.77 1.33
N TYR A 108 3.44 12.70 0.62
CA TYR A 108 3.74 12.50 -0.79
C TYR A 108 2.65 13.02 -1.73
N LEU A 109 1.52 13.49 -1.21
CA LEU A 109 0.41 13.95 -2.03
C LEU A 109 0.54 15.44 -2.34
N VAL A 110 0.24 15.79 -3.60
CA VAL A 110 0.10 17.17 -4.05
C VAL A 110 -1.31 17.32 -4.60
N PRO A 111 -2.10 18.31 -4.14
CA PRO A 111 -3.41 18.58 -4.70
C PRO A 111 -3.33 18.69 -6.22
N ALA A 112 -4.15 17.91 -6.93
CA ALA A 112 -4.29 18.07 -8.36
C ALA A 112 -5.47 19.01 -8.63
N PRO A 113 -5.43 19.81 -9.71
CA PRO A 113 -6.63 20.50 -10.15
C PRO A 113 -7.73 19.46 -10.37
N ALA A 114 -8.92 19.72 -9.82
CA ALA A 114 -10.10 19.03 -10.28
C ALA A 114 -10.25 19.44 -11.74
N ASN A 115 -9.89 18.55 -12.68
CA ASN A 115 -10.18 18.79 -14.09
C ASN A 115 -11.69 19.08 -14.17
N ARG A 116 -12.03 20.33 -14.46
CA ARG A 116 -13.37 20.74 -14.90
C ARG A 116 -13.66 20.10 -16.23
#